data_AF-A0A6S6PEP7-F1
#
_entry.id   AF-A0A6S6PEP7-F1
#
_cell.length_a   1.000
_cell.length_b   1.000
_cell.length_c   1.000
_cell.angle_alpha   90.00
_cell.angle_beta   90.00
_cell.angle_gamma   90.00
#
_symmetry.space_group_name_H-M   'P 1'
#
loop_
_entity.id
_entity.type
_entity.pdbx_description
1 polymer ?
#
loop_
_entity_poly.entity_id
_entity_poly.type
_entity_poly.pdbx_seq_one_letter_code
_entity_poly.pdbx_strand_id
1 'polypeptide(L)' 'MTRVALYARYSSDNQRAASIEDQFRLCEERATREGWQVVDYYRDTAISGVSMMLCPSIQTLLRDA' A
#
# COMPACT_ATOMS: atom_id res chain seq x y z
N MET A 1 3.14 -3.31 -21.08
CA MET A 1 3.46 -3.85 -19.75
C MET A 1 2.81 -2.94 -18.73
N THR A 2 1.87 -3.45 -17.93
CA THR A 2 1.12 -2.63 -16.97
C THR A 2 1.99 -2.38 -15.74
N ARG A 3 2.21 -1.11 -15.40
CA ARG A 3 2.96 -0.69 -14.22
C ARG A 3 1.97 -0.40 -13.09
N VAL A 4 2.24 -0.91 -11.90
CA VAL A 4 1.37 -0.76 -10.73
C VAL A 4 2.18 -0.35 -9.51
N ALA A 5 1.61 0.52 -8.69
CA ALA A 5 2.11 0.80 -7.34
C ALA A 5 1.24 0.05 -6.33
N LEU A 6 1.85 -0.45 -5.26
CA LEU A 6 1.13 -1.11 -4.17
C LEU A 6 0.99 -0.17 -2.99
N TYR A 7 -0.18 -0.15 -2.37
CA TYR A 7 -0.43 0.61 -1.15
C TYR A 7 -1.10 -0.25 -0.09
N ALA A 8 -0.54 -0.27 1.12
CA ALA A 8 -1.05 -1.03 2.25
C ALA A 8 -1.17 -0.16 3.50
N ARG A 9 -2.18 -0.43 4.33
CA ARG A 9 -2.39 0.31 5.60
C ARG A 9 -3.05 -0.55 6.67
N TYR A 10 -2.94 -0.12 7.93
CA TYR A 10 -3.77 -0.64 9.04
C TYR A 10 -4.27 0.50 9.93
N SER A 11 -5.44 0.31 10.55
CA SER A 11 -6.21 1.38 11.20
C SER A 11 -6.06 1.48 12.73
N SER A 12 -5.35 0.57 13.40
CA SER A 12 -5.23 0.53 14.87
C SER A 12 -4.00 -0.26 15.34
N ASP A 13 -3.47 0.06 16.53
CA ASP A 13 -2.37 -0.66 17.21
C ASP A 13 -2.62 -2.17 17.40
N ASN A 14 -3.88 -2.62 17.31
CA ASN A 14 -4.23 -4.04 17.38
C ASN A 14 -3.95 -4.80 16.07
N GLN A 15 -3.49 -4.10 15.03
CA GLN A 15 -3.07 -4.65 13.74
C GLN A 15 -1.55 -4.45 13.61
N ARG A 16 -0.80 -5.54 13.66
CA ARG A 16 0.68 -5.50 13.67
C ARG A 16 1.23 -5.12 12.30
N ALA A 17 2.48 -4.64 12.24
CA ALA A 17 3.23 -4.42 10.99
C ALA A 17 3.25 -5.66 10.07
N ALA A 18 3.14 -6.86 10.64
CA ALA A 18 2.94 -8.11 9.91
C ALA A 18 1.75 -8.05 8.91
N SER A 19 0.70 -7.29 9.21
CA SER A 19 -0.44 -7.09 8.31
C SER A 19 -0.11 -6.32 7.03
N ILE A 20 0.93 -5.48 7.03
CA ILE A 20 1.35 -4.71 5.83
C ILE A 20 2.15 -5.61 4.90
N GLU A 21 3.08 -6.38 5.46
CA GLU A 21 3.90 -7.32 4.69
C GLU A 21 3.03 -8.40 4.03
N ASP A 22 2.04 -8.92 4.76
CA ASP A 22 1.07 -9.87 4.20
C ASP A 22 0.21 -9.24 3.10
N GLN A 23 -0.23 -7.98 3.26
CA GLN A 23 -0.95 -7.24 2.22
C GLN A 23 -0.11 -7.08 0.95
N PHE A 24 1.16 -6.68 1.09
CA PHE A 24 2.05 -6.55 -0.06
C PHE A 24 2.30 -7.89 -0.75
N ARG A 25 2.55 -8.96 0.00
CA ARG A 25 2.75 -10.30 -0.56
C ARG A 25 1.55 -10.73 -1.42
N LEU A 26 0.32 -10.54 -0.93
CA LEU A 26 -0.89 -10.86 -1.70
C LEU A 26 -1.01 -10.02 -2.99
N CYS A 27 -0.67 -8.73 -2.90
CA CYS A 27 -0.67 -7.84 -4.05
C CYS A 27 0.42 -8.19 -5.08
N GLU A 28 1.61 -8.61 -4.65
CA GLU A 28 2.69 -9.08 -5.52
C GLU A 28 2.35 -10.40 -6.20
N GLU A 29 1.74 -11.36 -5.49
CA GLU A 29 1.25 -12.60 -6.07
C GLU A 29 0.22 -12.32 -7.18
N ARG A 30 -0.67 -11.34 -6.94
CA ARG A 30 -1.64 -10.87 -7.93
C ARG A 30 -0.95 -10.23 -9.14
N ALA A 31 -0.01 -9.31 -8.91
CA ALA A 31 0.73 -8.62 -9.96
C ALA A 31 1.52 -9.62 -10.84
N THR A 32 2.15 -10.60 -10.20
CA THR A 32 2.88 -11.68 -10.88
C THR A 32 1.96 -12.50 -11.78
N ARG A 33 0.79 -12.90 -11.27
CA ARG A 33 -0.21 -13.68 -12.03
C ARG A 33 -0.72 -12.93 -13.27
N GLU A 34 -0.80 -11.60 -13.19
CA GLU A 34 -1.30 -10.74 -14.27
C GLU A 34 -0.18 -10.20 -15.18
N GLY A 35 1.08 -10.51 -14.90
CA GLY A 35 2.22 -9.97 -15.64
C GLY A 35 2.41 -8.46 -15.48
N TRP A 36 2.00 -7.90 -14.35
CA TRP A 36 2.19 -6.49 -14.02
C TRP A 36 3.58 -6.26 -13.41
N GLN A 37 4.14 -5.09 -13.69
CA GLN A 37 5.37 -4.64 -13.07
C GLN A 37 5.03 -3.80 -11.84
N VAL A 38 5.41 -4.27 -10.66
CA VAL A 38 5.36 -3.44 -9.45
C VAL A 38 6.49 -2.43 -9.51
N VAL A 39 6.17 -1.14 -9.38
CA VAL A 39 7.14 -0.05 -9.51
C VAL A 39 7.42 0.67 -8.19
N ASP A 40 6.51 0.57 -7.22
CA ASP A 40 6.68 1.19 -5.92
C ASP A 40 5.74 0.59 -4.86
N TYR A 41 6.08 0.81 -3.59
CA TYR A 41 5.38 0.32 -2.41
C TYR A 41 5.18 1.44 -1.40
N TYR A 42 3.93 1.77 -1.12
CA TYR A 42 3.55 2.82 -0.20
C TYR A 42 2.84 2.23 1.00
N ARG A 43 3.19 2.66 2.22
CA ARG A 43 2.56 2.15 3.44
C ARG A 43 2.25 3.27 4.42
N ASP A 44 1.08 3.20 5.03
CA ASP A 44 0.70 4.10 6.12
C ASP A 44 0.43 3.28 7.40
N THR A 45 1.21 3.55 8.43
CA THR A 45 1.10 2.92 9.75
C THR A 45 0.30 3.83 10.69
N ALA A 46 -0.80 3.32 11.24
CA ALA A 46 -1.57 3.93 12.33
C ALA A 46 -1.94 5.42 12.13
N ILE A 47 -2.58 5.74 11.01
CA ILE A 47 -3.26 7.02 10.86
C ILE A 47 -4.74 6.75 11.06
N SER A 48 -5.29 7.23 12.18
CA SER A 48 -6.71 7.26 12.48
C SER A 48 -7.47 7.64 11.21
N GLY A 49 -8.30 6.73 10.68
CA GLY A 49 -8.91 6.81 9.35
C GLY A 49 -9.85 8.00 9.08
N VAL A 50 -9.81 9.02 9.94
CA VAL A 50 -10.64 10.23 9.92
C VAL A 50 -10.06 11.30 8.98
N SER A 51 -8.81 11.19 8.53
CA SER A 51 -8.25 12.20 7.61
C SER A 51 -7.27 11.64 6.58
N MET A 52 -7.67 11.63 5.31
CA MET A 52 -6.76 11.44 4.17
C MET A 52 -5.65 12.50 4.13
N MET A 53 -5.85 13.65 4.78
CA MET A 53 -4.83 14.70 4.96
C MET A 53 -3.64 14.24 5.81
N LEU A 54 -3.82 13.25 6.69
CA LEU A 54 -2.79 12.74 7.58
C LEU A 54 -2.04 11.52 7.01
N CYS A 55 -2.39 11.07 5.80
CA CYS A 55 -1.74 9.96 5.08
C CYS A 55 -0.75 10.51 4.05
N PRO A 56 0.53 10.71 4.41
CA PRO A 56 1.52 11.23 3.47
C PRO A 56 1.79 10.28 2.30
N SER A 57 1.75 8.97 2.53
CA SER A 57 2.13 7.98 1.51
C SER A 57 1.11 7.89 0.37
N ILE A 58 -0.18 8.01 0.66
CA ILE A 58 -1.21 8.05 -0.39
C ILE A 58 -1.18 9.35 -1.20
N GLN A 59 -0.76 10.45 -0.58
CA GLN A 59 -0.56 11.71 -1.32
C GLN A 59 0.65 11.63 -2.26
N THR A 60 1.72 10.94 -1.85
CA THR A 60 2.86 10.67 -2.73
C THR A 60 2.45 9.77 -3.89
N LEU A 61 1.73 8.67 -3.62
CA LEU A 61 1.20 7.79 -4.67
C LEU A 61 0.35 8.57 -5.69
N LEU A 62 -0.54 9.46 -5.22
CA LEU A 62 -1.38 10.27 -6.11
C LEU A 62 -0.62 11.32 -6.93
N ARG A 63 0.61 11.70 -6.52
CA ARG A 63 1.47 12.59 -7.32
C ARG A 63 2.35 11.83 -8.31
N ASP A 64 2.73 10.61 -7.98
CA ASP A 64 3.64 9.80 -8.79
C ASP A 64 2.92 9.01 -9.90
N ALA A 65 1.59 8.90 -9.82
CA ALA A 65 0.71 8.26 -10.82
C ALA A 65 0.29 9.22 -11.94
#